data_AF-A0A6B3FH20-F1
#
_entry.id   AF-A0A6B3FH20-F1
#
_cell.length_a   1.000
_cell.length_b   1.000
_cell.length_c   1.000
_cell.angle_alpha   90.00
_cell.angle_beta   90.00
_cell.angle_gamma   90.00
#
_symmetry.space_group_name_H-M   'P 1'
#
loop_
_entity.id
_entity.type
_entity.pdbx_description
1 polymer ?
#
loop_
_entity_poly.entity_id
_entity_poly.type
_entity_poly.pdbx_seq_one_letter_code
_entity_poly.pdbx_strand_id
1 'polypeptide(L)'
;GGRPMLALRADIDALPIPDTKVTTAYRSTVPGRAHACGHDVHTTVVLGTGLVLADLLQRGLLPRPVRLVFQPAEEVLPGGAAD
;
A
#
# COMPACT_ATOMS: atom_id res chain seq x y z
N GLY A 1 -6.10 -21.31 19.27
CA GLY A 1 -4.83 -20.67 18.92
C GLY A 1 -4.68 -20.68 17.41
N GLY A 2 -4.59 -19.51 16.78
CA GLY A 2 -4.48 -19.41 15.32
C GLY A 2 -3.10 -19.81 14.81
N ARG A 3 -3.04 -20.36 13.59
CA ARG A 3 -1.77 -20.58 12.88
C ARG A 3 -1.05 -19.23 12.72
N PRO A 4 0.27 -19.14 13.03
CA PRO A 4 1.04 -17.91 12.83
C PRO A 4 0.93 -17.41 11.38
N MET A 5 0.75 -16.10 11.22
CA MET A 5 0.56 -15.41 9.94
C MET A 5 1.48 -14.19 9.88
N LEU A 6 1.98 -13.90 8.68
CA LEU A 6 2.69 -12.65 8.38
C LEU A 6 1.72 -11.63 7.78
N ALA A 7 1.82 -10.37 8.20
CA ALA A 7 1.13 -9.26 7.55
C ALA A 7 2.13 -8.38 6.78
N LEU A 8 1.79 -8.02 5.55
CA LEU A 8 2.50 -7.00 4.77
C LEU A 8 1.58 -5.80 4.64
N ARG A 9 2.04 -4.63 5.11
CA ARG A 9 1.24 -3.40 5.17
C ARG A 9 1.75 -2.38 4.17
N ALA A 10 0.84 -1.74 3.44
CA ALA A 10 1.05 -0.52 2.68
C ALA A 10 0.03 0.52 3.13
N ASP A 11 0.48 1.74 3.34
CA ASP A 11 -0.34 2.95 3.42
C ASP A 11 -0.79 3.37 2.02
N ILE A 12 -2.00 3.94 1.92
CA ILE A 12 -2.66 4.21 0.63
C ILE A 12 -3.11 5.66 0.44
N ASP A 13 -3.01 6.51 1.45
CA ASP A 13 -3.51 7.88 1.39
C ASP A 13 -2.52 8.84 0.70
N ALA A 14 -3.07 9.97 0.23
CA ALA A 14 -2.33 11.05 -0.40
C ALA A 14 -2.36 12.30 0.48
N LEU A 15 -1.52 13.29 0.17
CA LEU A 15 -1.44 14.54 0.93
C LEU A 15 -2.23 15.70 0.31
N PRO A 16 -2.71 16.67 1.13
CA PRO A 16 -3.33 17.94 0.69
C PRO A 16 -2.31 18.94 0.13
N ILE A 17 -1.42 18.52 -0.77
CA ILE A 17 -0.38 19.38 -1.35
C ILE A 17 -0.40 19.32 -2.88
N PRO A 18 0.00 20.41 -3.58
CA PRO A 18 0.10 20.40 -5.03
C PRO A 18 1.16 19.40 -5.50
N ASP A 19 0.88 18.73 -6.61
CA ASP A 19 1.88 17.93 -7.29
C ASP A 19 2.91 18.84 -7.98
N THR A 20 4.17 18.72 -7.60
CA THR A 20 5.28 19.54 -8.12
C THR A 20 5.83 19.04 -9.45
N LYS A 21 5.35 17.88 -9.94
CA LYS A 21 5.76 17.32 -11.23
C LYS A 21 5.19 18.13 -12.39
N VAL A 22 6.06 18.79 -13.16
CA VAL A 22 5.66 19.70 -14.25
C VAL A 22 5.44 18.96 -15.58
N THR A 23 6.30 17.99 -15.91
CA THR A 23 6.38 17.41 -17.26
C THR A 23 6.05 15.92 -17.33
N THR A 24 5.80 15.26 -16.20
CA THR A 24 5.55 13.81 -16.21
C THR A 24 4.10 13.49 -16.57
N ALA A 25 3.90 12.44 -17.37
CA ALA A 25 2.57 11.97 -17.77
C ALA A 25 1.77 11.39 -16.59
N TYR A 26 2.45 10.92 -15.54
CA TYR A 26 1.85 10.29 -14.36
C TYR A 26 1.59 11.25 -13.20
N ARG A 27 1.74 12.57 -13.41
CA ARG A 27 1.41 13.54 -12.35
C ARG A 27 -0.06 13.41 -11.93
N SER A 28 -0.35 13.80 -10.69
CA SER A 28 -1.70 13.85 -10.15
C SER A 28 -2.63 14.62 -11.08
N THR A 29 -3.78 14.02 -11.36
CA THR A 29 -4.88 14.67 -12.08
C THR A 29 -5.85 15.38 -11.13
N VAL A 30 -5.61 15.31 -9.82
CA VAL A 30 -6.45 15.93 -8.79
C VAL A 30 -5.74 17.19 -8.25
N PRO A 31 -6.31 18.39 -8.49
CA PRO A 31 -5.69 19.64 -8.03
C PRO A 31 -5.44 19.66 -6.52
N GLY A 32 -4.23 20.09 -6.12
CA GLY A 32 -3.86 20.21 -4.72
C GLY A 32 -3.73 18.87 -3.97
N ARG A 33 -3.61 17.74 -4.69
CA ARG A 33 -3.38 16.42 -4.11
C ARG A 33 -2.21 15.73 -4.79
N ALA A 34 -1.36 15.06 -4.01
CA ALA A 34 -0.27 14.23 -4.52
C ALA A 34 0.09 13.11 -3.53
N HIS A 35 0.50 11.95 -4.06
CA HIS A 35 1.27 10.97 -3.28
C HIS A 35 2.72 11.44 -3.18
N ALA A 36 2.99 12.34 -2.25
CA ALA A 36 4.33 12.90 -2.05
C ALA A 36 5.17 12.14 -1.01
N CYS A 37 4.55 11.24 -0.23
CA CYS A 37 5.21 10.33 0.71
C CYS A 37 5.44 8.92 0.16
N GLY A 38 5.06 8.66 -1.11
CA GLY A 38 5.32 7.37 -1.77
C GLY A 38 4.30 6.26 -1.48
N HIS A 39 3.12 6.58 -0.95
CA HIS A 39 2.07 5.58 -0.66
C HIS A 39 1.54 4.89 -1.93
N ASP A 40 1.67 5.54 -3.09
CA ASP A 40 1.49 4.92 -4.40
C ASP A 40 2.52 3.81 -4.67
N VAL A 41 3.80 4.03 -4.36
CA VAL A 41 4.86 3.03 -4.45
C VAL A 41 4.66 1.91 -3.44
N HIS A 42 4.36 2.23 -2.17
CA HIS A 42 4.12 1.22 -1.14
C HIS A 42 2.97 0.29 -1.54
N THR A 43 1.85 0.87 -1.99
CA THR A 43 0.69 0.12 -2.51
C THR A 43 1.10 -0.78 -3.66
N THR A 44 1.85 -0.26 -4.64
CA THR A 44 2.31 -1.02 -5.81
C THR A 44 3.20 -2.19 -5.41
N VAL A 45 4.15 -1.99 -4.49
CA VAL A 45 5.08 -3.03 -4.03
C VAL A 45 4.34 -4.13 -3.27
N VAL A 46 3.43 -3.78 -2.36
CA VAL A 46 2.66 -4.79 -1.60
C VAL A 46 1.69 -5.55 -2.50
N LEU A 47 1.06 -4.89 -3.48
CA LEU A 47 0.24 -5.55 -4.49
C LEU A 47 1.07 -6.54 -5.33
N GLY A 48 2.22 -6.10 -5.86
CA GLY A 48 3.12 -6.95 -6.64
C GLY A 48 3.62 -8.17 -5.84
N THR A 49 3.98 -7.94 -4.57
CA THR A 49 4.34 -9.02 -3.65
C THR A 49 3.18 -10.00 -3.46
N GLY A 50 1.96 -9.49 -3.31
CA GLY A 50 0.74 -10.28 -3.24
C GLY A 50 0.51 -11.20 -4.43
N LEU A 51 0.75 -10.70 -5.64
CA LEU A 51 0.62 -11.49 -6.87
C LEU A 51 1.63 -12.66 -6.90
N VAL A 52 2.88 -12.41 -6.53
CA VAL A 52 3.91 -13.46 -6.43
C VAL A 52 3.57 -14.48 -5.35
N LEU A 53 3.11 -14.02 -4.18
CA LEU A 53 2.69 -14.91 -3.09
C LEU A 53 1.47 -15.75 -3.46
N ALA A 54 0.54 -15.20 -4.25
CA ALA A 54 -0.61 -15.93 -4.76
C ALA A 54 -0.20 -17.06 -5.72
N ASP A 55 0.76 -16.82 -6.63
CA ASP A 55 1.35 -17.86 -7.47
C ASP A 55 2.00 -18.98 -6.63
N LEU A 56 2.80 -18.60 -5.64
CA LEU A 56 3.45 -19.57 -4.73
C LEU A 56 2.43 -20.38 -3.94
N LEU A 57 1.32 -19.77 -3.51
CA LEU A 57 0.22 -20.46 -2.85
C LEU A 57 -0.44 -21.48 -3.76
N GLN A 58 -0.75 -21.10 -5.01
CA GLN A 58 -1.36 -22.01 -6.00
C GLN A 58 -0.47 -23.22 -6.31
N ARG A 59 0.85 -23.03 -6.27
CA ARG A 59 1.86 -24.10 -6.46
C ARG A 59 2.12 -24.92 -5.20
N GLY A 60 1.46 -24.63 -4.08
CA GLY A 60 1.67 -25.31 -2.80
C GLY A 60 3.02 -24.99 -2.12
N LEU A 61 3.70 -23.93 -2.54
CA LEU A 61 5.03 -23.54 -2.07
C LEU A 61 5.01 -22.49 -0.96
N LEU A 62 3.84 -21.98 -0.59
CA LEU A 62 3.71 -20.98 0.47
C LEU A 62 3.56 -21.65 1.85
N PRO A 63 4.58 -21.63 2.72
CA PRO A 63 4.60 -22.43 3.96
C PRO A 63 3.70 -21.87 5.06
N ARG A 64 3.30 -20.60 4.96
CA ARG A 64 2.47 -19.90 5.95
C ARG A 64 1.54 -18.88 5.28
N PRO A 65 0.33 -18.65 5.82
CA PRO A 65 -0.54 -17.60 5.30
C PRO A 65 0.12 -16.23 5.41
N VAL A 66 -0.14 -15.39 4.40
CA VAL A 66 0.23 -13.97 4.40
C VAL A 66 -1.05 -13.15 4.23
N ARG A 67 -1.18 -12.07 4.99
CA ARG A 67 -2.25 -11.08 4.84
C ARG A 67 -1.67 -9.78 4.32
N LEU A 68 -2.27 -9.25 3.27
CA LEU A 68 -1.95 -7.93 2.76
C LEU A 68 -2.89 -6.92 3.41
N VAL A 69 -2.35 -5.84 3.96
CA VAL A 69 -3.09 -4.78 4.63
C VAL A 69 -2.82 -3.48 3.89
N PHE A 70 -3.87 -2.92 3.28
CA PHE A 70 -3.84 -1.62 2.62
C PHE A 70 -4.53 -0.63 3.56
N GLN A 71 -3.74 0.13 4.31
CA GLN A 71 -4.22 0.97 5.40
C GLN A 71 -4.49 2.40 4.91
N PRO A 72 -5.70 2.94 5.12
CA PRO A 72 -5.98 4.36 4.87
C PRO A 72 -5.40 5.28 5.96
N ALA A 73 -5.45 6.58 5.70
CA ALA A 73 -5.28 7.65 6.68
C ALA A 73 -4.02 7.52 7.55
N GLU A 74 -2.87 7.16 6.97
CA GLU A 74 -1.61 7.16 7.70
C GLU A 74 -1.19 8.59 8.07
N GLU A 75 -1.49 9.56 7.21
CA GLU A 75 -1.05 10.96 7.33
C GLU A 75 -1.94 11.81 8.27
N VAL A 76 -3.07 11.27 8.74
CA VAL A 76 -4.03 11.98 9.61
C VAL A 76 -3.90 11.47 11.04
N LEU A 77 -3.97 12.35 12.05
CA LEU A 77 -3.95 11.94 13.47
C LEU A 77 -5.37 11.84 14.07
N PRO A 78 -5.70 10.78 14.84
CA PRO A 78 -4.95 9.54 14.96
C PRO A 78 -4.97 8.78 13.63
N GLY A 79 -3.86 8.12 13.29
CA GLY A 79 -3.70 7.35 12.05
C GLY A 79 -4.84 6.36 11.81
N GLY A 80 -4.91 5.78 10.61
CA GLY A 80 -5.95 4.81 10.24
C GLY A 80 -6.03 3.52 11.07
N ALA A 81 -5.18 3.39 12.09
CA ALA A 81 -5.35 2.49 13.22
C ALA A 81 -5.61 3.34 14.48
N ALA A 82 -6.84 3.84 14.62
CA ALA A 82 -7.36 4.27 15.91
C ALA A 82 -7.98 3.03 16.59
N ASP A 83 -7.66 2.84 17.87
CA ASP A 83 -7.96 1.67 18.71
C ASP A 83 -9.28 0.93 18.42
#